data_AF-I2B642-F1
#
_entry.id   AF-I2B642-F1
#
_cell.length_a   1.000
_cell.length_b   1.000
_cell.length_c   1.000
_cell.angle_alpha   90.00
_cell.angle_beta   90.00
_cell.angle_gamma   90.00
#
_symmetry.space_group_name_H-M   'P 1'
#
loop_
_entity.id
_entity.type
_entity.pdbx_description
1 polymer ?
#
loop_
_entity_poly.entity_id
_entity_poly.type
_entity_poly.pdbx_seq_one_letter_code
_entity_poly.pdbx_strand_id
1 'polypeptide(L)'
;MVLLLLWATNGGDTLKTILNQAFIINRLSVKVKPELSRSGKVIIEANPDQKPYIVFDDRRDSPVGFGVKVSLTKKTYVIQRRVASSDRNVSEGKKPGSVLKVKVGNVSDFPSITY
;
A
#
# COMPACT_ATOMS: atom_id res chain seq x y z
N MET A 1 -7.60 15.81 -25.77
CA MET A 1 -8.29 15.35 -24.55
C MET A 1 -7.70 14.01 -24.17
N VAL A 2 -6.81 13.96 -23.17
CA VAL A 2 -6.05 12.75 -22.84
C VAL A 2 -6.91 11.85 -21.95
N LEU A 3 -7.22 10.67 -22.47
CA LEU A 3 -7.93 9.60 -21.79
C LEU A 3 -6.94 8.92 -20.81
N LEU A 4 -7.05 9.23 -19.52
CA LEU A 4 -6.36 8.48 -18.47
C LEU A 4 -7.06 7.13 -18.27
N LEU A 5 -6.45 6.08 -18.82
CA LEU A 5 -6.89 4.70 -18.63
C LEU A 5 -6.60 4.26 -17.18
N LEU A 6 -7.64 4.25 -16.33
CA LEU A 6 -7.62 3.54 -15.05
C LEU A 6 -7.55 2.05 -15.33
N TRP A 7 -6.45 1.39 -14.97
CA TRP A 7 -6.41 -0.07 -14.91
C TRP A 7 -6.95 -0.54 -13.55
N ALA A 8 -7.80 -1.57 -13.61
CA ALA A 8 -8.51 -2.17 -12.50
C ALA A 8 -7.61 -2.59 -11.33
N THR A 9 -7.89 -2.05 -10.14
CA THR A 9 -7.51 -2.69 -8.88
C THR A 9 -8.55 -3.74 -8.56
N ASN A 10 -8.11 -4.97 -8.28
CA ASN A 10 -8.98 -5.91 -7.58
C ASN A 10 -9.24 -5.33 -6.17
N GLY A 11 -10.42 -4.76 -5.96
CA GLY A 11 -11.13 -4.61 -4.68
C GLY A 11 -10.38 -3.98 -3.50
N GLY A 12 -10.39 -2.65 -3.42
CA GLY A 12 -10.00 -1.88 -2.23
C GLY A 12 -9.22 -0.64 -2.61
N ASP A 13 -9.78 0.54 -2.36
CA ASP A 13 -9.09 1.80 -2.55
C ASP A 13 -7.73 1.75 -1.84
N THR A 14 -6.68 1.88 -2.62
CA THR A 14 -5.32 1.76 -2.11
C THR A 14 -4.88 3.12 -1.60
N LEU A 15 -4.90 3.30 -0.28
CA LEU A 15 -4.49 4.56 0.34
C LEU A 15 -2.98 4.78 0.22
N LYS A 16 -2.62 6.00 -0.19
CA LYS A 16 -1.27 6.56 -0.07
C LYS A 16 -1.28 7.72 0.90
N THR A 17 -0.28 7.79 1.78
CA THR A 17 -0.07 8.91 2.69
C THR A 17 1.37 8.95 3.17
N ILE A 18 1.81 10.04 3.79
CA ILE A 18 3.14 10.12 4.41
C ILE A 18 3.18 9.15 5.61
N LEU A 19 4.01 8.12 5.52
CA LEU A 19 4.22 7.19 6.62
C LEU A 19 5.40 7.66 7.47
N ASN A 20 5.14 7.95 8.74
CA ASN A 20 6.17 8.12 9.75
C ASN A 20 5.94 7.15 10.91
N GLN A 21 6.95 6.95 11.74
CA GLN A 21 6.90 5.96 12.81
C GLN A 21 5.71 6.20 13.75
N ALA A 22 5.46 7.46 14.14
CA ALA A 22 4.37 7.83 15.03
C ALA A 22 2.99 7.52 14.41
N PHE A 23 2.81 7.79 13.12
CA PHE A 23 1.58 7.45 12.40
C PHE A 23 1.37 5.93 12.36
N ILE A 24 2.42 5.18 12.01
CA ILE A 24 2.34 3.73 11.89
C ILE A 24 2.00 3.05 13.22
N ILE A 25 2.65 3.47 14.32
CA ILE A 25 2.46 2.87 15.65
C ILE A 25 1.12 3.30 16.24
N ASN A 26 0.83 4.61 16.23
CA ASN A 26 -0.24 5.16 17.05
C ASN A 26 -1.59 5.25 16.33
N ARG A 27 -1.61 5.22 14.99
CA ARG A 27 -2.83 5.49 14.21
C ARG A 27 -3.31 4.31 13.41
N LEU A 28 -2.41 3.43 13.01
CA LEU A 28 -2.79 2.22 12.31
C LEU A 28 -3.08 1.12 13.33
N SER A 29 -4.10 0.30 13.10
CA SER A 29 -4.29 -1.00 13.78
C SER A 29 -5.22 -1.86 12.93
N VAL A 30 -5.42 -3.14 13.24
CA VAL A 30 -6.41 -3.91 12.46
C VAL A 30 -7.85 -3.45 12.74
N LYS A 31 -8.10 -2.83 13.89
CA LYS A 31 -9.44 -2.39 14.34
C LYS A 31 -9.90 -1.09 13.67
N VAL A 32 -8.97 -0.32 13.13
CA VAL A 32 -9.25 0.95 12.44
C VAL A 32 -8.42 1.04 11.17
N LYS A 33 -8.96 1.63 10.11
CA LYS A 33 -8.24 1.83 8.85
C LYS A 33 -8.23 3.30 8.46
N PRO A 34 -7.13 3.79 7.87
CA PRO A 34 -7.12 5.10 7.29
C PRO A 34 -7.85 5.08 5.94
N GLU A 35 -8.64 6.11 5.68
CA GLU A 35 -9.44 6.29 4.47
C GLU A 35 -9.34 7.74 3.97
N LEU A 36 -9.64 7.97 2.69
CA LEU A 36 -9.77 9.33 2.16
C LEU A 36 -11.19 9.83 2.40
N SER A 37 -11.31 10.99 3.05
CA SER A 37 -12.55 11.73 3.10
C SER A 37 -12.96 12.19 1.70
N ARG A 38 -14.21 12.66 1.56
CA ARG A 38 -14.69 13.30 0.32
C ARG A 38 -13.86 14.52 -0.11
N SER A 39 -13.13 15.13 0.82
CA SER A 39 -12.21 16.25 0.54
C SER A 39 -10.78 15.80 0.27
N GLY A 40 -10.52 14.50 0.18
CA GLY A 40 -9.18 13.94 -0.05
C GLY A 40 -8.27 13.95 1.20
N LYS A 41 -8.82 14.19 2.39
CA LYS A 41 -8.05 14.16 3.64
C LYS A 41 -8.02 12.75 4.21
N VAL A 42 -6.87 12.32 4.73
CA VAL A 42 -6.78 11.06 5.48
C VAL A 42 -7.52 11.18 6.81
N ILE A 43 -8.53 10.33 6.99
CA ILE A 43 -9.29 10.14 8.22
C ILE A 43 -9.12 8.70 8.73
N ILE A 44 -9.34 8.45 10.02
CA ILE A 44 -9.28 7.10 10.60
C ILE A 44 -10.70 6.64 10.89
N GLU A 45 -11.08 5.50 10.31
CA GLU A 45 -12.41 4.91 10.46
C GLU A 45 -12.34 3.53 11.09
N ALA A 46 -13.47 3.06 11.65
CA ALA A 46 -13.57 1.70 12.16
C ALA A 46 -13.38 0.68 11.03
N ASN A 47 -12.69 -0.42 11.35
CA ASN A 47 -12.57 -1.59 10.48
C ASN A 47 -13.28 -2.77 11.16
N PRO A 48 -14.63 -2.83 11.12
CA PRO A 48 -15.42 -3.78 11.90
C PRO A 48 -15.07 -5.24 11.56
N ASP A 49 -14.79 -5.52 10.28
CA ASP A 49 -14.40 -6.85 9.80
C ASP A 49 -12.95 -7.21 10.16
N GLN A 50 -12.18 -6.26 10.72
CA GLN A 50 -10.76 -6.40 11.01
C GLN A 50 -9.96 -6.93 9.80
N LYS A 51 -10.39 -6.55 8.59
CA LYS A 51 -9.77 -6.99 7.36
C LYS A 51 -8.35 -6.41 7.26
N PRO A 52 -7.31 -7.23 7.01
CA PRO A 52 -5.96 -6.72 6.79
C PRO A 52 -5.91 -5.76 5.59
N TYR A 53 -5.10 -4.71 5.72
CA TYR A 53 -4.94 -3.67 4.70
C TYR A 53 -3.49 -3.26 4.53
N ILE A 54 -3.19 -2.51 3.46
CA ILE A 54 -1.87 -1.94 3.19
C ILE A 54 -2.04 -0.44 2.99
N VAL A 55 -1.17 0.34 3.64
CA VAL A 55 -1.02 1.77 3.39
C VAL A 55 0.33 1.99 2.73
N PHE A 56 0.37 2.70 1.61
CA PHE A 56 1.61 2.99 0.90
C PHE A 56 2.13 4.38 1.27
N ASP A 57 3.45 4.53 1.27
CA ASP A 57 4.11 5.83 1.47
C ASP A 57 3.96 6.69 0.21
N ASP A 58 3.71 7.98 0.42
CA ASP A 58 3.54 8.97 -0.66
C ASP A 58 4.71 9.94 -0.80
N ARG A 59 5.75 9.83 0.04
CA ARG A 59 6.94 10.66 -0.13
C ARG A 59 7.70 10.29 -1.40
N ARG A 60 8.33 11.30 -1.99
CA ARG A 60 9.05 11.20 -3.26
C ARG A 60 10.36 10.39 -3.15
N ASP A 61 11.00 10.44 -1.99
CA ASP A 61 12.25 9.75 -1.65
C ASP A 61 12.02 8.31 -1.15
N SER A 62 10.80 7.96 -0.76
CA SER A 62 10.43 6.60 -0.37
C SER A 62 10.67 5.59 -1.50
N PRO A 63 11.16 4.38 -1.20
CA PRO A 63 11.28 3.32 -2.20
C PRO A 63 9.95 3.06 -2.90
N VAL A 64 9.97 2.86 -4.22
CA VAL A 64 8.76 2.68 -5.02
C VAL A 64 7.93 1.51 -4.48
N GLY A 65 6.68 1.81 -4.11
CA GLY A 65 5.73 0.83 -3.57
C GLY A 65 6.02 0.40 -2.15
N PHE A 66 6.84 1.15 -1.41
CA PHE A 66 6.99 0.99 0.03
C PHE A 66 5.68 1.26 0.75
N GLY A 67 5.39 0.46 1.78
CA GLY A 67 4.20 0.61 2.59
C GLY A 67 4.21 -0.25 3.84
N VAL A 68 3.13 -0.18 4.60
CA VAL A 68 2.91 -0.98 5.80
C VAL A 68 1.66 -1.83 5.59
N LYS A 69 1.84 -3.16 5.66
CA LYS A 69 0.74 -4.10 5.81
C LYS A 69 0.34 -4.18 7.28
N VAL A 70 -0.93 -3.92 7.58
CA VAL A 70 -1.51 -4.09 8.90
C VAL A 70 -2.32 -5.38 8.88
N SER A 71 -1.93 -6.33 9.71
CA SER A 71 -2.61 -7.62 9.88
C SER A 71 -3.15 -7.72 11.32
N LEU A 72 -3.90 -8.79 11.59
CA LEU A 72 -4.48 -9.05 12.92
C LEU A 72 -3.43 -9.06 14.04
N THR A 73 -2.26 -9.63 13.78
CA THR A 73 -1.24 -9.88 14.81
C THR A 73 -0.05 -8.95 14.74
N LYS A 74 0.21 -8.34 13.59
CA LYS A 74 1.41 -7.50 13.39
C LYS A 74 1.26 -6.51 12.26
N LYS A 75 2.12 -5.50 12.31
CA LYS A 75 2.41 -4.60 11.20
C LYS A 75 3.69 -5.05 10.52
N THR A 76 3.78 -4.82 9.23
CA THR A 76 4.91 -5.33 8.46
C THR A 76 5.22 -4.37 7.33
N TYR A 77 6.48 -3.98 7.20
CA TYR A 77 6.94 -3.23 6.06
C TYR A 77 6.93 -4.09 4.80
N VAL A 78 6.45 -3.51 3.71
CA VAL A 78 6.33 -4.17 2.41
C VAL A 78 6.86 -3.26 1.31
N ILE A 79 7.35 -3.87 0.24
CA ILE A 79 7.64 -3.19 -1.02
C ILE A 79 6.86 -3.90 -2.12
N GLN A 80 6.07 -3.14 -2.88
CA GLN A 80 5.29 -3.62 -4.00
C GLN A 80 5.80 -3.01 -5.31
N ARG A 81 6.49 -3.82 -6.12
CA ARG A 81 7.03 -3.39 -7.42
C ARG A 81 6.24 -4.03 -8.57
N ARG A 82 5.84 -3.22 -9.56
CA ARG A 82 5.40 -3.75 -10.86
C ARG A 82 6.63 -4.19 -11.65
N VAL A 83 6.64 -5.42 -12.14
CA VAL A 83 7.64 -5.88 -13.10
C VAL A 83 7.00 -5.96 -14.48
N ALA A 84 7.71 -5.43 -15.49
CA ALA A 84 7.35 -5.69 -16.87
C ALA A 84 7.57 -7.18 -17.14
N SER A 85 6.61 -7.84 -17.77
CA SER A 85 6.86 -9.16 -18.34
C SER A 85 7.83 -8.95 -19.50
N SER A 86 9.02 -9.55 -19.43
CA SER A 86 10.09 -9.36 -20.43
C SER A 86 9.71 -9.87 -21.83
N ASP A 87 8.62 -10.63 -21.97
CA ASP A 87 8.16 -11.15 -23.24
C ASP A 87 7.15 -10.20 -23.90
N ARG A 88 7.64 -9.34 -24.80
CA ARG A 88 6.81 -8.53 -25.72
C ARG A 88 6.19 -9.38 -26.85
N ASN A 89 5.74 -10.57 -26.54
CA ASN A 89 4.84 -11.34 -27.40
C ASN A 89 3.56 -11.62 -26.60
N VAL A 90 2.85 -10.54 -26.31
CA VAL A 90 1.51 -10.60 -25.71
C VAL A 90 0.56 -10.92 -26.85
N SER A 91 0.41 -12.21 -27.16
CA SER A 91 -0.79 -12.68 -27.84
C SER A 91 -2.00 -12.19 -27.04
N GLU A 92 -2.97 -11.60 -27.73
CA GLU A 92 -4.18 -11.00 -27.16
C GLU A 92 -4.78 -11.95 -26.10
N GLY A 93 -4.70 -11.56 -24.82
CA GLY A 93 -5.27 -12.34 -23.71
C GLY A 93 -4.37 -12.55 -22.48
N LYS A 94 -3.07 -12.23 -22.50
CA LYS A 94 -2.22 -12.37 -21.31
C LYS A 94 -2.18 -11.11 -20.43
N LYS A 95 -2.47 -11.33 -19.14
CA LYS A 95 -2.58 -10.34 -18.05
C LYS A 95 -1.31 -9.45 -17.97
N PRO A 96 -1.42 -8.11 -17.88
CA PRO A 96 -0.26 -7.23 -17.86
C PRO A 96 0.51 -7.38 -16.54
N GLY A 97 1.86 -7.39 -16.64
CA GLY A 97 2.87 -7.19 -15.60
C GLY A 97 2.62 -7.81 -14.22
N SER A 98 3.41 -8.83 -13.86
CA SER A 98 3.42 -9.38 -12.50
C SER A 98 3.75 -8.30 -11.46
N VAL A 99 3.11 -8.37 -10.29
CA VAL A 99 3.43 -7.50 -9.15
C VAL A 99 4.23 -8.32 -8.16
N LEU A 100 5.50 -7.96 -7.97
CA LEU A 100 6.34 -8.54 -6.92
C LEU A 100 6.01 -7.83 -5.60
N LYS A 101 5.63 -8.60 -4.59
CA LYS A 101 5.45 -8.13 -3.22
C LYS A 101 6.51 -8.78 -2.36
N VAL A 102 7.35 -7.96 -1.72
CA VAL A 102 8.38 -8.44 -0.80
C VAL A 102 8.04 -7.94 0.59
N LYS A 103 8.09 -8.86 1.56
CA LYS A 103 8.03 -8.54 2.98
C LYS A 103 9.43 -8.11 3.44
N VAL A 104 9.55 -6.93 4.03
CA VAL A 104 10.83 -6.41 4.53
C VAL A 104 11.07 -6.86 5.97
N GLY A 105 10.09 -6.69 6.87
CA GLY A 105 10.23 -7.07 8.28
C GLY A 105 9.05 -6.64 9.15
N ASN A 106 9.01 -7.00 10.43
CA ASN A 106 7.99 -6.49 11.36
C ASN A 106 8.33 -5.04 11.70
N VAL A 107 7.32 -4.18 11.83
CA VAL A 107 7.55 -2.77 12.22
C VAL A 107 8.26 -2.66 13.56
N SER A 108 8.01 -3.58 14.50
CA SER A 108 8.68 -3.60 15.82
C SER A 108 10.20 -3.76 15.73
N ASP A 109 10.70 -4.33 14.64
CA ASP A 109 12.13 -4.61 14.46
C ASP A 109 12.90 -3.35 14.03
N PHE A 110 12.21 -2.26 13.70
CA PHE A 110 12.80 -1.01 13.22
C PHE A 110 12.41 0.15 14.16
N PRO A 111 13.37 0.70 14.93
CA PRO A 111 13.11 1.75 15.90
C PRO A 111 12.64 3.06 15.23
N SER A 112 13.12 3.31 14.02
CA SER A 112 12.72 4.44 13.19
C SER A 112 12.77 4.07 11.71
N ILE A 113 12.04 4.84 10.92
CA ILE A 113 12.16 4.83 9.47
C ILE A 113 12.81 6.15 9.02
N THR A 114 13.91 6.03 8.28
CA THR A 114 14.68 7.16 7.74
C THR A 114 14.75 6.97 6.24
N TYR A 115 14.31 7.98 5.50
CA TYR A 115 14.46 8.11 4.05
C TYR A 115 14.83 9.56 3.78
#